data_AF-A0A4Q4ZRT4-F1
#
_entry.id   AF-A0A4Q4ZRT4-F1
#
_cell.length_a   1.000
_cell.length_b   1.000
_cell.length_c   1.000
_cell.angle_alpha   90.00
_cell.angle_beta   90.00
_cell.angle_gamma   90.00
#
_symmetry.space_group_name_H-M   'P 1'
#
loop_
_entity.id
_entity.type
_entity.pdbx_description
1 polymer ?
#
loop_
_entity_poly.entity_id
_entity_poly.type
_entity_poly.pdbx_seq_one_letter_code
_entity_poly.pdbx_strand_id
1 'polypeptide(L)'
;MDLERVTVRLEPADPGVDWKAWLINTEEIEPYDIYSGILKMEVTADMVPTGYDPDQRKVVGRCELWLVLREKMRHEGFELQVDRISETASWLSDEIFTTNGDFRAREFGDTTGKVFGLDLEKGDMIWLEKIWVDKEYRNHGIAKKMLRHAHDTIQAEVDSCFIITYPKPLPGETDPEAPRKERYETVWGPFRKMGFRRIGTSAYFLYAPGSLPFKAFN
;
A
#
# COMPACT_ATOMS: atom_id res chain seq x y z
N MET A 1 5.05 17.25 -17.59
CA MET A 1 5.68 15.95 -17.89
C MET A 1 4.64 15.04 -18.52
N ASP A 2 5.04 14.27 -19.51
CA ASP A 2 4.18 13.27 -20.12
C ASP A 2 4.25 11.95 -19.31
N LEU A 3 3.12 11.58 -18.70
CA LEU A 3 3.01 10.35 -17.90
C LEU A 3 3.10 9.08 -18.76
N GLU A 4 2.87 9.15 -20.06
CA GLU A 4 2.98 8.00 -20.97
C GLU A 4 4.43 7.52 -21.06
N ARG A 5 5.38 8.40 -20.80
CA ARG A 5 6.81 8.11 -20.80
C ARG A 5 7.33 7.49 -19.50
N VAL A 6 6.47 7.38 -18.50
CA VAL A 6 6.78 6.72 -17.22
C VAL A 6 6.35 5.26 -17.32
N THR A 7 7.30 4.35 -17.35
CA THR A 7 7.03 2.91 -17.24
C THR A 7 6.98 2.54 -15.77
N VAL A 8 5.98 1.76 -15.37
CA VAL A 8 5.85 1.26 -14.00
C VAL A 8 6.00 -0.25 -14.01
N ARG A 9 6.71 -0.80 -13.02
CA ARG A 9 6.89 -2.24 -12.84
C ARG A 9 6.57 -2.62 -11.40
N LEU A 10 6.01 -3.81 -11.22
CA LEU A 10 5.80 -4.44 -9.92
C LEU A 10 6.61 -5.74 -9.90
N GLU A 11 7.52 -5.87 -8.95
CA GLU A 11 8.43 -7.01 -8.82
C GLU A 11 8.50 -7.44 -7.34
N PRO A 12 8.73 -8.73 -7.04
CA PRO A 12 9.06 -9.13 -5.67
C PRO A 12 10.43 -8.58 -5.29
N ALA A 13 10.62 -8.28 -4.01
CA ALA A 13 11.91 -7.77 -3.52
C ALA A 13 13.02 -8.82 -3.61
N ASP A 14 12.66 -10.12 -3.56
CA ASP A 14 13.56 -11.22 -3.89
C ASP A 14 13.36 -11.60 -5.37
N PRO A 15 14.38 -11.41 -6.22
CA PRO A 15 14.27 -11.69 -7.66
C PRO A 15 14.11 -13.19 -7.99
N GLY A 16 14.37 -14.09 -7.03
CA GLY A 16 14.15 -15.53 -7.20
C GLY A 16 12.69 -15.95 -7.04
N VAL A 17 11.81 -15.06 -6.57
CA VAL A 17 10.41 -15.37 -6.30
C VAL A 17 9.57 -15.12 -7.55
N ASP A 18 8.92 -16.16 -8.07
CA ASP A 18 7.76 -15.97 -8.94
C ASP A 18 6.53 -15.72 -8.06
N TRP A 19 6.20 -14.44 -7.86
CA TRP A 19 5.13 -14.05 -6.95
C TRP A 19 3.75 -14.52 -7.42
N LYS A 20 3.54 -14.74 -8.72
CA LYS A 20 2.27 -15.28 -9.24
C LYS A 20 2.16 -16.76 -8.94
N ALA A 21 3.25 -17.51 -9.15
CA ALA A 21 3.30 -18.90 -8.72
C ALA A 21 3.17 -19.03 -7.19
N TRP A 22 3.76 -18.10 -6.42
CA TRP A 22 3.62 -18.05 -4.96
C TRP A 22 2.17 -17.87 -4.51
N LEU A 23 1.36 -17.06 -5.21
CA LEU A 23 -0.07 -16.91 -4.91
C LEU A 23 -0.85 -18.23 -5.04
N ILE A 24 -0.48 -19.04 -6.03
CA ILE A 24 -1.12 -20.33 -6.35
C ILE A 24 -0.61 -21.45 -5.43
N ASN A 25 0.70 -21.51 -5.20
CA ASN A 25 1.40 -22.64 -4.58
C ASN A 25 1.73 -22.41 -3.10
N THR A 26 0.88 -21.70 -2.35
CA THR A 26 1.13 -21.45 -0.91
C THR A 26 1.21 -22.73 -0.06
N GLU A 27 0.97 -23.92 -0.63
CA GLU A 27 1.03 -25.20 0.08
C GLU A 27 2.32 -26.03 -0.19
N GLU A 28 3.19 -25.70 -1.16
CA GLU A 28 4.23 -26.66 -1.63
C GLU A 28 5.69 -26.16 -1.82
N ILE A 29 6.09 -24.94 -1.39
CA ILE A 29 7.46 -24.42 -1.68
C ILE A 29 8.29 -24.14 -0.39
N GLU A 30 9.13 -25.09 0.03
CA GLU A 30 10.26 -24.83 0.94
C GLU A 30 11.53 -24.44 0.15
N PRO A 31 12.45 -23.59 0.68
CA PRO A 31 12.71 -23.30 2.10
C PRO A 31 12.45 -21.84 2.53
N TYR A 32 11.60 -21.10 1.80
CA TYR A 32 11.09 -19.82 2.29
C TYR A 32 9.87 -20.11 3.16
N ASP A 33 9.67 -19.36 4.24
CA ASP A 33 8.55 -19.51 5.19
C ASP A 33 7.20 -19.30 4.46
N ILE A 34 6.74 -20.33 3.74
CA ILE A 34 5.47 -20.43 3.00
C ILE A 34 4.25 -20.28 3.91
N TYR A 35 4.46 -20.38 5.23
CA TYR A 35 3.46 -20.06 6.25
C TYR A 35 3.27 -18.56 6.50
N SER A 36 4.08 -17.68 5.89
CA SER A 36 4.06 -16.29 6.28
C SER A 36 2.93 -15.49 5.63
N GLY A 37 2.33 -15.96 4.53
CA GLY A 37 1.25 -15.27 3.81
C GLY A 37 1.59 -13.84 3.37
N ILE A 38 2.84 -13.40 3.58
CA ILE A 38 3.33 -12.06 3.33
C ILE A 38 4.45 -12.12 2.30
N LEU A 39 4.44 -11.17 1.37
CA LEU A 39 5.48 -11.05 0.36
C LEU A 39 5.87 -9.58 0.18
N LYS A 40 7.17 -9.29 0.34
CA LYS A 40 7.68 -7.94 0.07
C LYS A 40 7.73 -7.69 -1.43
N MET A 41 7.07 -6.63 -1.86
CA MET A 41 6.98 -6.20 -3.25
C MET A 41 7.59 -4.80 -3.41
N GLU A 42 8.06 -4.54 -4.61
CA GLU A 42 8.60 -3.25 -5.01
C GLU A 42 7.90 -2.76 -6.28
N VAL A 43 7.56 -1.48 -6.29
CA VAL A 43 7.09 -0.80 -7.51
C VAL A 43 8.07 0.28 -7.88
N THR A 44 8.59 0.21 -9.10
CA THR A 44 9.49 1.22 -9.66
C THR A 44 8.79 2.00 -10.76
N ALA A 45 9.07 3.30 -10.83
CA ALA A 45 8.69 4.15 -11.93
C ALA A 45 9.96 4.61 -12.66
N ASP A 46 10.13 4.15 -13.89
CA ASP A 46 11.24 4.51 -14.76
C ASP A 46 10.79 5.53 -15.81
N MET A 47 11.66 6.48 -16.13
CA MET A 47 11.44 7.43 -17.21
C MET A 47 12.65 7.46 -18.15
N VAL A 48 12.40 7.55 -19.45
CA VAL A 48 13.41 7.91 -20.46
C VAL A 48 13.36 9.42 -20.66
N PRO A 49 14.43 10.19 -20.34
CA PRO A 49 14.43 11.64 -20.54
C PRO A 49 14.29 12.05 -22.01
N THR A 50 13.79 13.25 -22.29
CA THR A 50 13.62 13.75 -23.68
C THR A 50 14.97 13.95 -24.36
N GLY A 51 15.18 13.31 -25.51
CA GLY A 51 16.42 13.43 -26.29
C GLY A 51 17.55 12.49 -25.85
N TYR A 52 17.25 11.50 -25.00
CA TYR A 52 18.20 10.50 -24.51
C TYR A 52 17.87 9.11 -25.09
N ASP A 53 18.85 8.22 -25.06
CA ASP A 53 18.73 6.84 -25.53
C ASP A 53 17.70 6.06 -24.67
N PRO A 54 16.82 5.22 -25.25
CA PRO A 54 15.96 4.30 -24.49
C PRO A 54 16.65 3.49 -23.39
N ASP A 55 17.95 3.23 -23.52
CA ASP A 55 18.73 2.49 -22.52
C ASP A 55 19.12 3.35 -21.29
N GLN A 56 18.93 4.68 -21.35
CA GLN A 56 19.21 5.62 -20.26
C GLN A 56 18.00 5.84 -19.35
N ARG A 57 17.33 4.75 -18.96
CA ARG A 57 16.21 4.81 -18.01
C ARG A 57 16.69 5.31 -16.65
N LYS A 58 15.99 6.30 -16.11
CA LYS A 58 16.17 6.80 -14.75
C LYS A 58 14.98 6.37 -13.90
N VAL A 59 15.24 5.77 -12.74
CA VAL A 59 14.23 5.54 -11.71
C VAL A 59 13.84 6.91 -11.13
N VAL A 60 12.59 7.31 -11.28
CA VAL A 60 12.04 8.59 -10.83
C VAL A 60 11.09 8.45 -9.64
N GLY A 61 10.77 7.21 -9.26
CA GLY A 61 10.02 6.91 -8.05
C GLY A 61 10.10 5.44 -7.70
N ARG A 62 9.91 5.14 -6.42
CA ARG A 62 9.89 3.77 -5.90
C ARG A 62 8.91 3.65 -4.74
N CYS A 63 8.33 2.48 -4.62
CA CYS A 63 7.35 2.10 -3.62
C CYS A 63 7.80 0.78 -2.99
N GLU A 64 7.86 0.71 -1.67
CA GLU A 64 8.01 -0.55 -0.93
C GLU A 64 6.64 -0.94 -0.37
N LEU A 65 6.22 -2.16 -0.69
CA LEU A 65 4.91 -2.71 -0.36
C LEU A 65 5.07 -4.10 0.26
N TRP A 66 4.06 -4.54 0.99
CA TRP A 66 3.91 -5.93 1.40
C TRP A 66 2.54 -6.42 0.96
N LEU A 67 2.50 -7.48 0.16
CA LEU A 67 1.28 -8.22 -0.10
C LEU A 67 1.03 -9.14 1.09
N VAL A 68 -0.14 -9.04 1.70
CA VAL A 68 -0.56 -9.78 2.89
C VAL A 68 -1.82 -10.53 2.52
N LEU A 69 -1.70 -11.85 2.33
CA LEU A 69 -2.79 -12.78 2.04
C LEU A 69 -3.65 -13.02 3.27
N ARG A 70 -4.32 -11.94 3.69
CA ARG A 70 -5.05 -11.86 4.94
C ARG A 70 -6.10 -12.95 5.06
N GLU A 71 -6.77 -13.30 3.97
CA GLU A 71 -7.79 -14.34 3.98
C GLU A 71 -7.21 -15.72 4.33
N LYS A 72 -6.01 -16.04 3.83
CA LYS A 72 -5.30 -17.28 4.19
C LYS A 72 -4.83 -17.25 5.65
N MET A 73 -4.36 -16.10 6.11
CA MET A 73 -3.81 -15.93 7.47
C MET A 73 -4.86 -15.88 8.60
N ARG A 74 -6.16 -15.83 8.30
CA ARG A 74 -7.21 -15.71 9.34
C ARG A 74 -7.16 -16.82 10.39
N HIS A 75 -6.70 -17.99 10.00
CA HIS A 75 -6.63 -19.17 10.87
C HIS A 75 -5.21 -19.49 11.35
N GLU A 76 -4.21 -18.72 10.90
CA GLU A 76 -2.78 -19.01 11.11
C GLU A 76 -2.05 -17.91 11.90
N GLY A 77 -2.80 -16.92 12.41
CA GLY A 77 -2.26 -15.84 13.25
C GLY A 77 -1.80 -14.64 12.43
N PHE A 78 -2.75 -13.96 11.78
CA PHE A 78 -2.54 -12.72 11.02
C PHE A 78 -1.68 -11.68 11.77
N GLU A 79 -2.00 -11.43 13.03
CA GLU A 79 -1.26 -10.45 13.87
C GLU A 79 0.24 -10.75 13.90
N LEU A 80 0.62 -12.01 14.18
CA LEU A 80 2.02 -12.42 14.27
C LEU A 80 2.78 -12.24 12.95
N GLN A 81 2.11 -12.38 11.81
CA GLN A 81 2.74 -12.20 10.49
C GLN A 81 2.89 -10.73 10.14
N VAL A 82 1.86 -9.92 10.40
CA VAL A 82 1.91 -8.47 10.14
C VAL A 82 2.91 -7.78 11.06
N ASP A 83 3.04 -8.21 12.31
CA ASP A 83 4.01 -7.68 13.28
C ASP A 83 5.47 -7.82 12.79
N ARG A 84 5.76 -8.83 11.97
CA ARG A 84 7.10 -9.06 11.40
C ARG A 84 7.48 -8.05 10.31
N ILE A 85 6.50 -7.35 9.73
CA ILE A 85 6.73 -6.42 8.61
C ILE A 85 7.47 -5.16 9.08
N SER A 86 6.89 -4.45 10.04
CA SER A 86 7.45 -3.24 10.63
C SER A 86 6.72 -2.88 11.92
N GLU A 87 7.33 -2.04 12.77
CA GLU A 87 6.68 -1.53 13.99
C GLU A 87 5.34 -0.85 13.68
N THR A 88 5.26 -0.10 12.57
CA THR A 88 4.01 0.54 12.15
C THR A 88 2.97 -0.43 11.61
N ALA A 89 3.39 -1.58 11.07
CA ALA A 89 2.47 -2.65 10.70
C ALA A 89 1.96 -3.38 11.96
N SER A 90 2.80 -3.53 12.99
CA SER A 90 2.36 -4.13 14.27
C SER A 90 1.29 -3.29 14.97
N TRP A 91 1.42 -1.96 14.94
CA TRP A 91 0.34 -1.09 15.45
C TRP A 91 -0.95 -1.22 14.62
N LEU A 92 -0.87 -1.62 13.35
CA LEU A 92 -2.04 -1.82 12.51
C LEU A 92 -2.81 -3.08 12.94
N SER A 93 -2.10 -4.19 13.17
CA SER A 93 -2.70 -5.43 13.70
C SER A 93 -3.33 -5.20 15.07
N ASP A 94 -2.74 -4.35 15.92
CA ASP A 94 -3.31 -4.00 17.23
C ASP A 94 -4.54 -3.09 17.15
N GLU A 95 -4.49 -2.04 16.31
CA GLU A 95 -5.53 -1.00 16.28
C GLU A 95 -6.70 -1.35 15.35
N ILE A 96 -6.43 -1.89 14.15
CA ILE A 96 -7.41 -1.99 13.07
C ILE A 96 -8.04 -3.39 12.98
N PHE A 97 -7.25 -4.43 13.24
CA PHE A 97 -7.66 -5.81 13.03
C PHE A 97 -7.66 -6.63 14.33
N THR A 98 -8.37 -7.75 14.37
CA THR A 98 -8.23 -8.76 15.41
C THR A 98 -6.99 -9.61 15.15
N THR A 99 -6.62 -10.47 16.10
CA THR A 99 -5.56 -11.48 15.93
C THR A 99 -5.73 -12.33 14.66
N ASN A 100 -6.97 -12.52 14.21
CA ASN A 100 -7.33 -13.29 13.02
C ASN A 100 -7.53 -12.42 11.77
N GLY A 101 -7.19 -11.13 11.80
CA GLY A 101 -7.34 -10.25 10.63
C GLY A 101 -8.76 -9.74 10.36
N ASP A 102 -9.71 -9.97 11.28
CA ASP A 102 -11.05 -9.38 11.20
C ASP A 102 -11.00 -7.89 11.53
N PHE A 103 -11.76 -7.08 10.83
CA PHE A 103 -11.78 -5.63 11.09
C PHE A 103 -12.54 -5.30 12.39
N ARG A 104 -11.95 -4.49 13.27
CA ARG A 104 -12.56 -4.07 14.56
C ARG A 104 -13.63 -2.98 14.42
N ALA A 105 -14.63 -3.19 13.57
CA ALA A 105 -15.62 -2.18 13.20
C ALA A 105 -16.33 -1.48 14.39
N ARG A 106 -16.60 -2.22 15.47
CA ARG A 106 -17.35 -1.73 16.65
C ARG A 106 -16.58 -0.67 17.46
N GLU A 107 -15.26 -0.64 17.37
CA GLU A 107 -14.41 0.26 18.17
C GLU A 107 -14.31 1.67 17.58
N PHE A 108 -14.72 1.85 16.32
CA PHE A 108 -14.51 3.11 15.60
C PHE A 108 -15.75 4.00 15.39
N GLY A 109 -16.94 3.54 15.82
CA GLY A 109 -18.17 4.34 15.94
C GLY A 109 -18.78 4.90 14.63
N ASP A 110 -20.02 5.36 14.70
CA ASP A 110 -20.76 5.96 13.58
C ASP A 110 -20.24 7.38 13.31
N THR A 111 -19.47 7.56 12.22
CA THR A 111 -18.95 8.88 11.82
C THR A 111 -19.03 9.05 10.31
N THR A 112 -19.99 9.85 9.88
CA THR A 112 -20.25 10.29 8.51
C THR A 112 -18.95 10.70 7.80
N GLY A 113 -18.67 10.13 6.62
CA GLY A 113 -17.50 10.47 5.79
C GLY A 113 -16.22 9.65 6.05
N LYS A 114 -16.24 8.67 6.96
CA LYS A 114 -15.11 7.74 7.20
C LYS A 114 -15.39 6.37 6.57
N VAL A 115 -14.37 5.67 6.08
CA VAL A 115 -14.57 4.38 5.40
C VAL A 115 -15.02 3.34 6.42
N PHE A 116 -16.27 2.91 6.33
CA PHE A 116 -16.81 1.71 6.94
C PHE A 116 -17.74 1.03 5.94
N GLY A 117 -17.73 -0.29 5.88
CA GLY A 117 -18.89 -1.00 5.35
C GLY A 117 -18.60 -2.32 4.65
N LEU A 118 -17.73 -2.37 3.63
CA LEU A 118 -17.69 -3.55 2.76
C LEU A 118 -16.31 -3.93 2.19
N ASP A 119 -15.30 -3.07 2.29
CA ASP A 119 -13.99 -3.34 1.64
C ASP A 119 -12.93 -3.91 2.59
N LEU A 120 -13.09 -3.74 3.90
CA LEU A 120 -12.13 -4.24 4.90
C LEU A 120 -12.55 -5.57 5.52
N GLU A 121 -13.80 -6.01 5.35
CA GLU A 121 -14.23 -7.30 5.91
C GLU A 121 -13.71 -8.48 5.11
N LYS A 122 -13.34 -8.28 3.84
CA LYS A 122 -12.85 -9.32 2.94
C LYS A 122 -11.71 -8.81 2.09
N GLY A 123 -10.86 -9.73 1.66
CA GLY A 123 -9.79 -9.46 0.71
C GLY A 123 -8.44 -9.27 1.36
N ASP A 124 -7.43 -9.38 0.51
CA ASP A 124 -6.04 -9.28 0.88
C ASP A 124 -5.61 -7.83 1.05
N MET A 125 -4.56 -7.65 1.83
CA MET A 125 -4.06 -6.32 2.18
C MET A 125 -2.74 -6.07 1.48
N ILE A 126 -2.60 -4.90 0.88
CA ILE A 126 -1.32 -4.35 0.44
C ILE A 126 -0.91 -3.33 1.50
N TRP A 127 0.07 -3.65 2.33
CA TRP A 127 0.65 -2.71 3.26
C TRP A 127 1.70 -1.85 2.56
N LEU A 128 1.42 -0.55 2.43
CA LEU A 128 2.34 0.43 1.86
C LEU A 128 3.27 0.96 2.94
N GLU A 129 4.53 0.52 2.89
CA GLU A 129 5.58 0.84 3.86
C GLU A 129 6.27 2.15 3.51
N LYS A 130 6.66 2.34 2.24
CA LYS A 130 7.32 3.57 1.77
C LYS A 130 6.92 3.91 0.35
N ILE A 131 6.84 5.20 0.06
CA ILE A 131 6.73 5.71 -1.30
C ILE A 131 7.54 7.00 -1.41
N TRP A 132 8.34 7.10 -2.48
CA TRP A 132 9.02 8.33 -2.82
C TRP A 132 8.99 8.58 -4.32
N VAL A 133 9.05 9.86 -4.66
CA VAL A 133 9.16 10.37 -6.03
C VAL A 133 10.24 11.44 -6.01
N ASP A 134 11.17 11.36 -6.95
CA ASP A 134 12.25 12.34 -7.11
C ASP A 134 11.67 13.75 -7.16
N LYS A 135 12.33 14.70 -6.48
CA LYS A 135 11.82 16.08 -6.30
C LYS A 135 11.41 16.74 -7.61
N GLU A 136 12.20 16.56 -8.66
CA GLU A 136 11.98 17.10 -10.00
C GLU A 136 10.73 16.52 -10.70
N TYR A 137 10.28 15.34 -10.24
CA TYR A 137 9.18 14.59 -10.85
C TYR A 137 7.91 14.58 -9.97
N ARG A 138 7.93 15.24 -8.81
CA ARG A 138 6.75 15.41 -7.92
C ARG A 138 5.64 16.20 -8.61
N ASN A 139 4.41 16.09 -8.11
CA ASN A 139 3.20 16.75 -8.64
C ASN A 139 2.76 16.33 -10.05
N HIS A 140 3.35 15.28 -10.60
CA HIS A 140 2.96 14.74 -11.92
C HIS A 140 2.09 13.49 -11.85
N GLY A 141 1.67 13.05 -10.65
CA GLY A 141 0.83 11.87 -10.48
C GLY A 141 1.56 10.53 -10.53
N ILE A 142 2.90 10.51 -10.51
CA ILE A 142 3.71 9.27 -10.54
C ILE A 142 3.37 8.34 -9.37
N ALA A 143 3.28 8.87 -8.15
CA ALA A 143 2.89 8.08 -6.98
C ALA A 143 1.53 7.41 -7.16
N LYS A 144 0.55 8.14 -7.69
CA LYS A 144 -0.79 7.60 -8.00
C LYS A 144 -0.71 6.51 -9.06
N LYS A 145 0.11 6.71 -10.10
CA LYS A 145 0.32 5.72 -11.17
C LYS A 145 0.93 4.43 -10.62
N MET A 146 1.96 4.54 -9.77
CA MET A 146 2.60 3.40 -9.11
C MET A 146 1.61 2.61 -8.25
N LEU A 147 0.90 3.28 -7.33
CA LEU A 147 -0.04 2.62 -6.42
C LEU A 147 -1.22 1.99 -7.17
N ARG A 148 -1.73 2.65 -8.21
CA ARG A 148 -2.79 2.09 -9.05
C ARG A 148 -2.30 0.86 -9.81
N HIS A 149 -1.10 0.93 -10.40
CA HIS A 149 -0.53 -0.21 -11.10
C HIS A 149 -0.30 -1.41 -10.17
N ALA A 150 0.20 -1.15 -8.95
CA ALA A 150 0.37 -2.19 -7.93
C ALA A 150 -0.96 -2.87 -7.59
N HIS A 151 -1.97 -2.05 -7.27
CA HIS A 151 -3.31 -2.52 -6.95
C HIS A 151 -3.89 -3.34 -8.10
N ASP A 152 -3.96 -2.78 -9.31
CA ASP A 152 -4.62 -3.42 -10.46
C ASP A 152 -3.91 -4.72 -10.87
N THR A 153 -2.58 -4.78 -10.72
CA THR A 153 -1.81 -5.99 -11.02
C THR A 153 -2.04 -7.10 -9.99
N ILE A 154 -2.10 -6.77 -8.69
CA ILE A 154 -2.35 -7.75 -7.63
C ILE A 154 -3.82 -8.20 -7.66
N GLN A 155 -4.75 -7.25 -7.80
CA GLN A 155 -6.19 -7.50 -7.88
C GLN A 155 -6.58 -8.40 -9.08
N ALA A 156 -5.75 -8.48 -10.12
CA ALA A 156 -5.97 -9.41 -11.22
C ALA A 156 -5.69 -10.88 -10.85
N GLU A 157 -4.94 -11.11 -9.77
CA GLU A 157 -4.49 -12.44 -9.32
C GLU A 157 -5.17 -12.89 -8.01
N VAL A 158 -5.93 -12.01 -7.35
CA VAL A 158 -6.66 -12.29 -6.10
C VAL A 158 -8.12 -11.81 -6.19
N ASP A 159 -9.00 -12.36 -5.35
CA ASP A 159 -10.44 -12.04 -5.37
C ASP A 159 -10.70 -10.55 -5.08
N SER A 160 -10.09 -10.02 -4.03
CA SER A 160 -10.14 -8.60 -3.68
C SER A 160 -8.91 -8.19 -2.91
N CYS A 161 -8.44 -6.96 -3.14
CA CYS A 161 -7.40 -6.37 -2.31
C CYS A 161 -7.59 -4.87 -2.10
N PHE A 162 -6.89 -4.33 -1.11
CA PHE A 162 -6.88 -2.91 -0.81
C PHE A 162 -5.51 -2.47 -0.29
N ILE A 163 -5.17 -1.19 -0.41
CA ILE A 163 -3.92 -0.63 0.09
C ILE A 163 -4.15 0.08 1.42
N ILE A 164 -3.43 -0.31 2.49
CA ILE A 164 -3.37 0.42 3.76
C ILE A 164 -1.99 1.05 3.94
N THR A 165 -1.95 2.23 4.55
CA THR A 165 -0.70 2.86 4.98
C THR A 165 -0.88 3.67 6.25
N TYR A 166 0.21 3.87 6.99
CA TYR A 166 0.35 4.90 8.02
C TYR A 166 1.16 6.06 7.42
N PRO A 167 0.51 7.13 6.90
CA PRO A 167 1.22 8.18 6.19
C PRO A 167 2.01 9.05 7.18
N LYS A 168 3.34 8.91 7.13
CA LYS A 168 4.31 9.75 7.84
C LYS A 168 5.38 10.25 6.86
N PRO A 169 6.00 11.43 7.10
CA PRO A 169 7.12 11.88 6.30
C PRO A 169 8.27 10.87 6.36
N LEU A 170 8.99 10.71 5.26
CA LEU A 170 10.25 9.98 5.27
C LEU A 170 11.31 10.75 6.08
N PRO A 171 12.27 10.06 6.72
CA PRO A 171 13.36 10.72 7.43
C PRO A 171 14.07 11.75 6.54
N GLY A 172 14.24 12.97 7.03
CA GLY A 172 14.90 14.07 6.31
C GLY A 172 14.03 14.87 5.31
N GLU A 173 12.75 14.53 5.12
CA GLU A 173 11.84 15.29 4.24
C GLU A 173 11.09 16.44 4.93
N THR A 174 11.13 16.51 6.25
CA THR A 174 10.48 17.59 7.02
C THR A 174 11.45 18.26 7.98
N ASP A 175 11.22 19.55 8.22
CA ASP A 175 11.88 20.28 9.28
C ASP A 175 11.63 19.59 10.63
N PRO A 176 12.68 19.14 11.35
CA PRO A 176 12.53 18.50 12.65
C PRO A 176 11.86 19.41 13.69
N GLU A 177 11.99 20.74 13.54
CA GLU A 177 11.42 21.75 14.44
C GLU A 177 9.94 22.03 14.17
N ALA A 178 9.40 21.59 13.02
CA ALA A 178 8.01 21.81 12.70
C ALA A 178 7.09 21.05 13.68
N PRO A 179 5.96 21.67 14.10
CA PRO A 179 4.94 21.00 14.91
C PRO A 179 4.54 19.66 14.28
N ARG A 180 4.40 18.61 15.11
CA ARG A 180 4.05 17.26 14.65
C ARG A 180 2.85 17.30 13.71
N LYS A 181 1.80 18.05 14.06
CA LYS A 181 0.58 18.19 13.25
C LYS A 181 0.86 18.69 11.83
N GLU A 182 1.70 19.72 11.67
CA GLU A 182 2.04 20.29 10.36
C GLU A 182 2.81 19.28 9.50
N ARG A 183 3.72 18.51 10.12
CA ARG A 183 4.45 17.44 9.43
C ARG A 183 3.52 16.36 8.87
N TYR A 184 2.47 15.97 9.59
CA TYR A 184 1.51 14.97 9.09
C TYR A 184 0.56 15.55 8.03
N GLU A 185 0.09 16.79 8.21
CA GLU A 185 -0.85 17.42 7.26
C GLU A 185 -0.24 17.59 5.86
N THR A 186 1.07 17.89 5.77
CA THR A 186 1.79 17.98 4.49
C THR A 186 1.79 16.66 3.71
N VAL A 187 1.77 15.51 4.39
CA VAL A 187 1.77 14.18 3.78
C VAL A 187 0.34 13.70 3.49
N TRP A 188 -0.62 14.01 4.36
CA TRP A 188 -2.00 13.57 4.20
C TRP A 188 -2.69 14.14 2.96
N GLY A 189 -2.40 15.40 2.62
CA GLY A 189 -2.99 16.07 1.44
C GLY A 189 -2.77 15.28 0.14
N PRO A 190 -1.53 14.92 -0.22
CA PRO A 190 -1.22 14.04 -1.34
C PRO A 190 -1.99 12.71 -1.32
N PHE A 191 -2.01 11.97 -0.19
CA PHE A 191 -2.74 10.70 -0.09
C PHE A 191 -4.24 10.86 -0.36
N ARG A 192 -4.88 11.90 0.19
CA ARG A 192 -6.30 12.21 -0.08
C ARG A 192 -6.55 12.48 -1.56
N LYS A 193 -5.67 13.25 -2.23
CA LYS A 193 -5.76 13.52 -3.68
C LYS A 193 -5.60 12.25 -4.53
N MET A 194 -4.86 11.27 -4.03
CA MET A 194 -4.73 9.96 -4.69
C MET A 194 -5.98 9.08 -4.52
N GLY A 195 -6.88 9.44 -3.60
CA GLY A 195 -8.12 8.71 -3.32
C GLY A 195 -8.09 7.93 -2.01
N PHE A 196 -7.02 8.06 -1.23
CA PHE A 196 -6.99 7.44 0.10
C PHE A 196 -7.97 8.14 1.04
N ARG A 197 -8.58 7.36 1.92
CA ARG A 197 -9.49 7.82 2.95
C ARG A 197 -9.04 7.31 4.31
N ARG A 198 -9.31 8.08 5.36
CA ARG A 198 -8.95 7.70 6.73
C ARG A 198 -9.86 6.56 7.22
N ILE A 199 -9.29 5.55 7.86
CA ILE A 199 -10.04 4.45 8.49
C ILE A 199 -10.51 4.93 9.86
N GLY A 200 -11.80 5.21 10.01
CA GLY A 200 -12.34 5.68 11.29
C GLY A 200 -11.58 6.86 11.90
N THR A 201 -11.42 6.84 13.22
CA THR A 201 -10.60 7.80 13.97
C THR A 201 -9.10 7.46 13.97
N SER A 202 -8.69 6.33 13.38
CA SER A 202 -7.30 5.85 13.40
C SER A 202 -6.34 6.76 12.63
N ALA A 203 -5.04 6.55 12.73
CA ALA A 203 -4.06 7.28 11.91
C ALA A 203 -3.90 6.69 10.48
N TYR A 204 -4.55 5.56 10.18
CA TYR A 204 -4.37 4.81 8.94
C TYR A 204 -5.25 5.31 7.80
N PHE A 205 -4.73 5.13 6.60
CA PHE A 205 -5.37 5.50 5.35
C PHE A 205 -5.54 4.25 4.47
N LEU A 206 -6.70 4.17 3.82
CA LEU A 206 -7.10 3.08 2.94
C LEU A 206 -7.31 3.60 1.52
N TYR A 207 -6.85 2.84 0.53
CA TYR A 207 -7.17 3.01 -0.88
C TYR A 207 -7.72 1.72 -1.46
N ALA A 208 -8.95 1.80 -1.97
CA ALA A 208 -9.63 0.74 -2.70
C ALA A 208 -10.30 1.36 -3.94
N PRO A 209 -9.69 1.27 -5.12
CA PRO A 209 -10.25 1.83 -6.34
C PRO A 209 -11.44 0.99 -6.83
N GLY A 210 -12.53 1.66 -7.20
CA GLY A 210 -13.71 1.02 -7.81
C GLY A 210 -14.76 0.49 -6.82
N SER A 211 -14.41 0.32 -5.55
CA SER A 211 -15.32 -0.18 -4.51
C SER A 211 -16.17 0.90 -3.82
N LEU A 212 -15.83 2.17 -4.00
CA LEU A 212 -16.57 3.30 -3.41
C LEU A 212 -17.32 4.08 -4.50
N PRO A 213 -18.67 4.14 -4.48
CA PRO A 213 -19.39 5.07 -5.35
C PRO A 213 -18.95 6.51 -5.03
N PHE A 214 -18.54 7.24 -6.06
CA PHE A 214 -18.20 8.67 -5.98
C PHE A 214 -19.39 9.55 -5.56
N LYS A 215 -20.60 8.97 -5.50
CA LYS A 215 -21.87 9.62 -5.13
C LYS A 215 -22.40 9.07 -3.81
N ALA A 216 -21.83 9.51 -2.71
CA ALA A 216 -22.55 9.73 -1.47
C ALA A 216 -21.81 10.84 -0.74
N PHE A 217 -22.55 11.75 -0.11
CA PHE A 217 -22.05 12.88 0.68
C PHE A 217 -21.70 14.15 -0.13
N ASN A 218 -22.73 14.77 -0.69
CA ASN A 218 -22.92 16.23 -0.55
C ASN A 218 -23.74 16.46 0.71
#